data_AF-A0A6L9QBD5-F1
#
_entry.id   AF-A0A6L9QBD5-F1
#
_cell.length_a   1.000
_cell.length_b   1.000
_cell.length_c   1.000
_cell.angle_alpha   90.00
_cell.angle_beta   90.00
_cell.angle_gamma   90.00
#
_symmetry.space_group_name_H-M   'P 1'
#
loop_
_entity.id
_entity.type
_entity.pdbx_description
1 polymer ?
#
loop_
_entity_poly.entity_id
_entity_poly.type
_entity_poly.pdbx_seq_one_letter_code
_entity_poly.pdbx_strand_id
1 'polypeptide(L)'
;MRKMPTIFIRDWEHDPSRVTRERNPDCAWVFAGEGRATRKLDGTCTLLDAGGRWHGRREVKPGKTPPPNFSLVQVDDRTGKRTGWQPIEDTPYAKIHAEALNPALYEDGHEFAPGTYELCGPKINRNPEGFETHVLIPHGAHDLGDVPLDFDGLALWLLARPYEGIVWHHPDGRMAKLKRKDIPTEFASSPAATEAARRLVGQRYEWRGEHGPEAFDPRQIARVVAGE
;
A
#
# COMPACT_ATOMS: atom_id res chain seq x y z
N MET A 1 11.00 -5.37 4.11
CA MET A 1 9.62 -5.88 4.28
C MET A 1 9.55 -7.38 3.99
N ARG A 2 8.94 -8.17 4.87
CA ARG A 2 8.58 -9.58 4.60
C ARG A 2 7.19 -9.63 3.97
N LYS A 3 6.83 -10.75 3.33
CA LYS A 3 5.48 -10.94 2.78
C LYS A 3 4.44 -10.81 3.90
N MET A 4 3.55 -9.83 3.76
CA MET A 4 2.48 -9.57 4.73
C MET A 4 1.30 -10.56 4.52
N PRO A 5 0.77 -11.19 5.58
CA PRO A 5 -0.43 -12.00 5.50
C PRO A 5 -1.66 -11.15 5.11
N THR A 6 -2.66 -11.82 4.53
CA THR A 6 -3.99 -11.23 4.34
C THR A 6 -4.84 -11.50 5.58
N ILE A 7 -5.63 -10.52 6.04
CA ILE A 7 -6.39 -10.63 7.31
C ILE A 7 -7.52 -11.66 7.29
N PHE A 8 -7.99 -12.05 6.10
CA PHE A 8 -8.94 -13.14 5.89
C PHE A 8 -8.25 -14.28 5.14
N ILE A 9 -8.69 -15.51 5.39
CA ILE A 9 -8.16 -16.72 4.75
C ILE A 9 -8.43 -16.67 3.24
N ARG A 10 -7.49 -17.16 2.43
CA ARG A 10 -7.69 -17.29 0.98
C ARG A 10 -8.61 -18.46 0.69
N ASP A 11 -9.47 -18.31 -0.30
CA ASP A 11 -10.29 -19.41 -0.79
C ASP A 11 -9.42 -20.38 -1.60
N TRP A 12 -8.88 -21.40 -0.93
CA TRP A 12 -8.03 -22.41 -1.58
C TRP A 12 -8.84 -23.44 -2.38
N GLU A 13 -10.16 -23.49 -2.20
CA GLU A 13 -11.02 -24.49 -2.82
C GLU A 13 -11.50 -24.04 -4.19
N HIS A 14 -11.90 -22.76 -4.35
CA HIS A 14 -12.50 -22.27 -5.59
C HIS A 14 -11.65 -21.21 -6.30
N ASP A 15 -11.29 -20.11 -5.63
CA ASP A 15 -10.46 -19.05 -6.21
C ASP A 15 -9.41 -18.50 -5.22
N PRO A 16 -8.15 -18.97 -5.28
CA PRO A 16 -7.07 -18.51 -4.40
C PRO A 16 -6.69 -17.04 -4.53
N SER A 17 -7.22 -16.34 -5.53
CA SER A 17 -7.08 -14.88 -5.65
C SER A 17 -8.05 -14.12 -4.74
N ARG A 18 -9.07 -14.78 -4.20
CA ARG A 18 -10.08 -14.22 -3.29
C ARG A 18 -9.86 -14.63 -1.84
N VAL A 19 -10.54 -13.94 -0.94
CA VAL A 19 -10.63 -14.30 0.48
C VAL A 19 -12.01 -14.83 0.84
N THR A 20 -12.07 -15.70 1.83
CA THR A 20 -13.32 -16.10 2.49
C THR A 20 -13.69 -15.08 3.57
N ARG A 21 -14.82 -15.30 4.26
CA ARG A 21 -15.19 -14.53 5.46
C ARG A 21 -14.41 -14.92 6.71
N GLU A 22 -13.65 -16.00 6.65
CA GLU A 22 -12.92 -16.54 7.78
C GLU A 22 -11.70 -15.68 8.12
N ARG A 23 -11.60 -15.26 9.38
CA ARG A 23 -10.48 -14.46 9.88
C ARG A 23 -9.21 -15.30 9.89
N ASN A 24 -8.10 -14.72 9.44
CA ASN A 24 -6.79 -15.36 9.53
C ASN A 24 -6.29 -15.32 10.98
N PRO A 25 -6.05 -16.46 11.65
CA PRO A 25 -5.57 -16.50 13.04
C PRO A 25 -4.25 -15.74 13.26
N ASP A 26 -3.35 -15.72 12.27
CA ASP A 26 -2.08 -14.97 12.33
C ASP A 26 -2.31 -13.45 12.40
N CYS A 27 -3.52 -13.01 12.05
CA CYS A 27 -3.95 -11.61 12.04
C CYS A 27 -4.96 -11.32 13.16
N ALA A 28 -5.11 -12.18 14.18
CA ALA A 28 -6.07 -11.98 15.26
C ALA A 28 -5.95 -10.60 15.95
N TRP A 29 -4.73 -10.09 16.08
CA TRP A 29 -4.41 -8.76 16.63
C TRP A 29 -5.09 -7.61 15.87
N VAL A 30 -5.31 -7.76 14.56
CA VAL A 30 -6.07 -6.76 13.77
C VAL A 30 -7.50 -6.67 14.27
N PHE A 31 -8.13 -7.82 14.49
CA PHE A 31 -9.52 -7.91 14.93
C PHE A 31 -9.70 -7.57 16.42
N ALA A 32 -8.61 -7.59 17.18
CA ALA A 32 -8.55 -7.09 18.56
C ALA A 32 -8.37 -5.56 18.63
N GLY A 33 -8.22 -4.87 17.48
CA GLY A 33 -8.04 -3.41 17.43
C GLY A 33 -6.62 -2.93 17.73
N GLU A 34 -5.64 -3.83 17.76
CA GLU A 34 -4.24 -3.49 18.09
C GLU A 34 -3.48 -2.85 16.91
N GLY A 35 -4.09 -2.82 15.73
CA GLY A 35 -3.45 -2.38 14.50
C GLY A 35 -3.87 -0.99 14.03
N ARG A 36 -2.88 -0.14 13.70
CA ARG A 36 -3.14 1.12 13.00
C ARG A 36 -3.40 0.87 11.52
N ALA A 37 -4.60 1.22 11.03
CA ALA A 37 -5.00 1.03 9.63
C ALA A 37 -4.48 2.17 8.75
N THR A 38 -3.81 1.82 7.65
CA THR A 38 -3.28 2.80 6.69
C THR A 38 -3.62 2.41 5.25
N ARG A 39 -3.68 3.39 4.35
CA ARG A 39 -3.95 3.13 2.93
C ARG A 39 -2.83 2.31 2.32
N LYS A 40 -3.19 1.23 1.64
CA LYS A 40 -2.28 0.55 0.72
C LYS A 40 -2.32 1.28 -0.63
N LEU A 41 -1.16 1.80 -1.04
CA LEU A 41 -0.93 2.39 -2.36
C LEU A 41 -0.47 1.31 -3.35
N ASP A 42 -0.87 1.48 -4.62
CA ASP A 42 -0.50 0.62 -5.75
C ASP A 42 0.62 1.26 -6.57
N GLY A 43 1.83 1.19 -6.01
CA GLY A 43 3.06 1.65 -6.65
C GLY A 43 4.11 0.56 -6.78
N THR A 44 5.38 0.97 -6.73
CA THR A 44 6.51 0.05 -6.51
C THR A 44 7.26 0.39 -5.23
N CYS A 45 7.53 -0.65 -4.43
CA CYS A 45 8.19 -0.49 -3.13
C CYS A 45 9.67 -0.18 -3.31
N THR A 46 10.13 0.85 -2.61
CA THR A 46 11.54 1.28 -2.53
C THR A 46 11.97 1.34 -1.07
N LEU A 47 13.28 1.33 -0.84
CA LEU A 47 13.91 1.43 0.48
C LEU A 47 15.02 2.48 0.43
N LEU A 48 14.95 3.48 1.31
CA LEU A 48 16.09 4.29 1.70
C LEU A 48 16.76 3.61 2.90
N ASP A 49 17.99 3.12 2.72
CA ASP A 49 18.75 2.50 3.80
C ASP A 49 19.32 3.55 4.77
N ALA A 50 19.82 3.10 5.93
CA ALA A 50 20.42 3.98 6.93
C ALA A 50 21.71 4.68 6.45
N GLY A 51 22.29 4.23 5.34
CA GLY A 51 23.45 4.84 4.68
C GLY A 51 23.07 5.83 3.58
N GLY A 52 21.78 6.16 3.42
CA GLY A 52 21.31 7.12 2.42
C GLY A 52 21.20 6.55 0.99
N ARG A 53 21.24 5.22 0.81
CA ARG A 53 21.12 4.59 -0.51
C ARG A 53 19.72 4.06 -0.78
N TRP A 54 19.25 4.34 -1.99
CA TRP A 54 17.96 3.89 -2.48
C TRP A 54 18.03 2.52 -3.14
N HIS A 55 17.03 1.69 -2.85
CA HIS A 55 16.89 0.36 -3.41
C HIS A 55 15.48 0.13 -3.94
N GLY A 56 15.36 -0.57 -5.06
CA GLY A 56 14.08 -1.08 -5.56
C GLY A 56 13.81 -2.50 -5.06
N ARG A 57 12.54 -2.81 -4.77
CA ARG A 57 12.11 -4.16 -4.43
C ARG A 57 12.20 -5.09 -5.64
N ARG A 58 12.75 -6.30 -5.45
CA ARG A 58 12.84 -7.32 -6.50
C ARG A 58 12.33 -8.68 -6.03
N GLU A 59 11.49 -9.31 -6.86
CA GLU A 59 11.12 -10.72 -6.74
C GLU A 59 11.84 -11.52 -7.82
N VAL A 60 12.42 -12.67 -7.44
CA VAL A 60 13.09 -13.61 -8.31
C VAL A 60 12.37 -14.96 -8.21
N LYS A 61 11.88 -15.45 -9.36
CA LYS A 61 11.19 -16.74 -9.46
C LYS A 61 12.13 -17.92 -9.14
N PRO A 62 11.60 -19.08 -8.72
CA PRO A 62 12.38 -20.31 -8.58
C PRO A 62 13.16 -20.64 -9.86
N GLY A 63 14.40 -21.11 -9.69
CA GLY A 63 15.27 -21.50 -10.81
C GLY A 63 15.80 -20.35 -11.69
N LYS A 64 15.47 -19.08 -11.39
CA LYS A 64 16.06 -17.92 -12.10
C LYS A 64 17.24 -17.36 -11.33
N THR A 65 18.27 -16.90 -12.03
CA THR A 65 19.41 -16.24 -11.39
C THR A 65 18.96 -14.86 -10.86
N PRO A 66 19.22 -14.53 -9.58
CA PRO A 66 19.04 -13.16 -9.10
C PRO A 66 19.89 -12.19 -9.92
N PRO A 67 19.43 -10.94 -10.13
CA PRO A 67 20.26 -9.94 -10.80
C PRO A 67 21.50 -9.60 -9.95
N PRO A 68 22.52 -8.96 -10.54
CA PRO A 68 23.65 -8.41 -9.78
C PRO A 68 23.17 -7.51 -8.63
N ASN A 69 23.95 -7.47 -7.56
CA ASN A 69 23.70 -6.64 -6.37
C ASN A 69 22.35 -6.91 -5.65
N PHE A 70 21.72 -8.06 -5.93
CA PHE A 70 20.50 -8.46 -5.24
C PHE A 70 20.78 -8.92 -3.81
N SER A 71 20.21 -8.19 -2.86
CA SER A 71 20.24 -8.52 -1.42
C SER A 71 18.98 -9.27 -1.03
N LEU A 72 19.11 -10.58 -0.76
CA LEU A 72 17.99 -11.43 -0.36
C LEU A 72 17.40 -11.00 1.00
N VAL A 73 16.08 -10.91 1.09
CA VAL A 73 15.34 -10.62 2.34
C VAL A 73 14.53 -11.82 2.81
N GLN A 74 13.91 -12.54 1.88
CA GLN A 74 13.03 -13.66 2.20
C GLN A 74 12.99 -14.67 1.06
N VAL A 75 12.88 -15.95 1.43
CA VAL A 75 12.40 -17.03 0.54
C VAL A 75 10.98 -17.39 0.98
N ASP A 76 10.05 -17.47 0.04
CA ASP A 76 8.70 -17.98 0.29
C ASP A 76 8.74 -19.50 0.18
N ASP A 77 8.64 -20.22 1.30
CA ASP A 77 8.83 -21.67 1.36
C ASP A 77 7.83 -22.45 0.50
N ARG A 78 6.64 -21.88 0.29
CA ARG A 78 5.59 -22.51 -0.51
C ARG A 78 5.86 -22.40 -2.01
N THR A 79 6.37 -21.26 -2.45
CA THR A 79 6.52 -20.96 -3.88
C THR A 79 7.96 -20.98 -4.36
N GLY A 80 8.93 -21.07 -3.45
CA GLY A 80 10.37 -20.93 -3.72
C GLY A 80 10.79 -19.54 -4.21
N LYS A 81 9.87 -18.56 -4.20
CA LYS A 81 10.15 -17.20 -4.67
C LYS A 81 11.08 -16.51 -3.69
N ARG A 82 12.11 -15.86 -4.23
CA ARG A 82 13.01 -15.01 -3.44
C ARG A 82 12.59 -13.58 -3.59
N THR A 83 12.53 -12.86 -2.48
CA THR A 83 12.29 -11.41 -2.50
C THR A 83 13.42 -10.70 -1.77
N GLY A 84 13.83 -9.56 -2.31
CA GLY A 84 14.98 -8.81 -1.83
C GLY A 84 15.02 -7.40 -2.38
N TRP A 85 16.18 -6.79 -2.20
CA TRP A 85 16.48 -5.43 -2.62
C TRP A 85 17.54 -5.43 -3.71
N GLN A 86 17.51 -4.41 -4.56
CA GLN A 86 18.52 -4.15 -5.57
C GLN A 86 18.76 -2.64 -5.58
N PRO A 87 20.00 -2.14 -5.75
CA PRO A 87 20.27 -0.71 -5.91
C PRO A 87 19.32 -0.10 -6.95
N ILE A 88 18.73 1.05 -6.66
CA ILE A 88 17.65 1.60 -7.49
C ILE A 88 18.10 1.85 -8.94
N GLU A 89 19.37 2.22 -9.13
CA GLU A 89 20.05 2.42 -10.40
C GLU A 89 20.12 1.17 -11.28
N ASP A 90 20.13 -0.02 -10.65
CA ASP A 90 20.15 -1.31 -11.34
C ASP A 90 18.72 -1.81 -11.66
N THR A 91 17.69 -1.02 -11.37
CA THR A 91 16.29 -1.36 -11.62
C THR A 91 15.71 -0.59 -12.82
N PRO A 92 14.63 -1.08 -13.45
CA PRO A 92 13.91 -0.32 -14.48
C PRO A 92 13.31 1.01 -13.98
N TYR A 93 13.29 1.23 -12.67
CA TYR A 93 12.67 2.40 -12.05
C TYR A 93 13.67 3.55 -11.81
N ALA A 94 14.96 3.39 -12.12
CA ALA A 94 16.01 4.38 -11.82
C ALA A 94 15.64 5.81 -12.25
N LYS A 95 15.20 5.99 -13.51
CA LYS A 95 14.81 7.31 -14.04
C LYS A 95 13.56 7.87 -13.35
N ILE A 96 12.54 7.03 -13.16
CA ILE A 96 11.27 7.41 -12.54
C ILE A 96 11.48 7.79 -11.07
N HIS A 97 12.36 7.06 -10.37
CA HIS A 97 12.74 7.35 -9.00
C HIS A 97 13.51 8.67 -8.88
N ALA A 98 14.45 8.94 -9.80
CA ALA A 98 15.14 10.22 -9.85
C ALA A 98 14.18 11.40 -10.11
N GLU A 99 13.18 11.22 -10.99
CA GLU A 99 12.10 12.19 -11.20
C GLU A 99 11.33 12.46 -9.89
N ALA A 100 11.08 11.43 -9.07
CA ALA A 100 10.40 11.56 -7.78
C ALA A 100 11.25 12.22 -6.68
N LEU A 101 12.58 12.26 -6.84
CA LEU A 101 13.50 12.95 -5.91
C LEU A 101 13.72 14.41 -6.29
N ASN A 102 13.05 14.94 -7.32
CA ASN A 102 13.24 16.31 -7.75
C ASN A 102 12.94 17.28 -6.58
N PRO A 103 13.93 18.09 -6.13
CA PRO A 103 13.75 19.02 -5.02
C PRO A 103 12.60 20.00 -5.21
N ALA A 104 12.26 20.35 -6.45
CA ALA A 104 11.14 21.25 -6.76
C ALA A 104 9.75 20.67 -6.38
N LEU A 105 9.66 19.39 -6.01
CA LEU A 105 8.45 18.76 -5.52
C LEU A 105 8.26 18.87 -4.00
N TYR A 106 9.28 19.33 -3.27
CA TYR A 106 9.31 19.33 -1.82
C TYR A 106 9.60 20.74 -1.28
N GLU A 107 9.28 20.95 -0.01
CA GLU A 107 9.70 22.16 0.70
C GLU A 107 11.22 22.25 0.77
N ASP A 108 11.75 23.47 0.79
CA ASP A 108 13.19 23.71 0.87
C ASP A 108 13.78 23.03 2.10
N GLY A 109 14.82 22.20 1.87
CA GLY A 109 15.48 21.43 2.93
C GLY A 109 14.78 20.12 3.31
N HIS A 110 13.83 19.63 2.51
CA HIS A 110 13.23 18.32 2.74
C HIS A 110 14.26 17.19 2.77
N GLU A 111 14.25 16.42 3.85
CA GLU A 111 15.09 15.24 4.03
C GLU A 111 14.23 13.98 4.13
N PHE A 112 14.59 12.96 3.35
CA PHE A 112 13.97 11.65 3.45
C PHE A 112 14.58 10.86 4.61
N ALA A 113 13.73 10.40 5.54
CA ALA A 113 14.15 9.49 6.60
C ALA A 113 14.38 8.06 6.07
N PRO A 114 15.36 7.30 6.60
CA PRO A 114 15.51 5.89 6.28
C PRO A 114 14.20 5.11 6.52
N GLY A 115 13.82 4.29 5.54
CA GLY A 115 12.53 3.62 5.56
C GLY A 115 12.08 3.16 4.19
N THR A 116 10.91 2.50 4.14
CA THR A 116 10.31 2.06 2.88
C THR A 116 9.32 3.07 2.35
N TYR A 117 9.39 3.35 1.05
CA TYR A 117 8.51 4.28 0.36
C TYR A 117 7.81 3.58 -0.80
N GLU A 118 6.58 3.98 -1.09
CA GLU A 118 5.89 3.60 -2.31
C GLU A 118 6.21 4.66 -3.37
N LEU A 119 6.83 4.23 -4.47
CA LEU A 119 7.02 5.07 -5.65
C LEU A 119 5.75 4.99 -6.50
N CYS A 120 5.06 6.11 -6.65
CA CYS A 120 3.82 6.25 -7.41
C CYS A 120 3.98 7.26 -8.56
N GLY A 121 3.03 7.27 -9.50
CA GLY A 121 2.95 8.30 -10.54
C GLY A 121 2.55 7.79 -11.93
N PRO A 122 2.56 8.67 -12.95
CA PRO A 122 1.94 8.44 -14.26
C PRO A 122 2.47 7.20 -15.03
N LYS A 123 3.69 6.77 -14.71
CA LYS A 123 4.42 5.68 -15.37
C LYS A 123 4.56 4.43 -14.47
N ILE A 124 3.93 4.42 -13.30
CA ILE A 124 3.91 3.28 -12.39
C ILE A 124 2.52 2.64 -12.42
N ASN A 125 2.45 1.34 -12.74
CA ASN A 125 1.24 0.51 -12.71
C ASN A 125 0.00 1.10 -13.43
N ARG A 126 0.20 1.96 -14.44
CA ARG A 126 -0.87 2.74 -15.14
C ARG A 126 -1.54 3.80 -14.26
N ASN A 127 -0.82 4.35 -13.29
CA ASN A 127 -1.23 5.45 -12.43
C ASN A 127 -2.55 5.23 -11.66
N PRO A 128 -2.71 4.11 -10.94
CA PRO A 128 -3.94 3.84 -10.19
C PRO A 128 -4.22 4.89 -9.12
N GLU A 129 -3.19 5.57 -8.63
CA GLU A 129 -3.27 6.60 -7.60
C GLU A 129 -3.58 8.00 -8.17
N GLY A 130 -3.49 8.19 -9.50
CA GLY A 130 -3.88 9.44 -10.17
C GLY A 130 -2.92 10.63 -9.98
N PHE A 131 -1.66 10.40 -9.61
CA PHE A 131 -0.69 11.49 -9.46
C PHE A 131 -0.26 12.06 -10.81
N GLU A 132 -0.09 13.38 -10.88
CA GLU A 132 0.38 14.06 -12.09
C GLU A 132 1.90 13.91 -12.30
N THR A 133 2.64 13.79 -11.20
CA THR A 133 4.09 13.60 -11.17
C THR A 133 4.47 12.30 -10.45
N HIS A 134 5.74 11.91 -10.52
CA HIS A 134 6.25 10.82 -9.72
C HIS A 134 6.54 11.28 -8.30
N VAL A 135 6.14 10.49 -7.31
CA VAL A 135 6.25 10.83 -5.89
C VAL A 135 6.71 9.62 -5.09
N LEU A 136 7.42 9.89 -3.98
CA LEU A 136 7.80 8.90 -2.98
C LEU A 136 6.97 9.13 -1.72
N ILE A 137 6.12 8.16 -1.37
CA ILE A 137 5.25 8.27 -0.20
C ILE A 137 5.71 7.27 0.86
N PRO A 138 6.02 7.70 2.10
CA PRO A 138 6.36 6.77 3.17
C PRO A 138 5.25 5.73 3.37
N HIS A 139 5.62 4.46 3.53
CA HIS A 139 4.62 3.44 3.86
C HIS A 139 3.97 3.77 5.20
N GLY A 140 2.62 3.73 5.23
CA GLY A 140 1.85 4.04 6.43
C GLY A 140 1.61 5.54 6.67
N ALA A 141 1.96 6.41 5.71
CA ALA A 141 1.72 7.86 5.81
C ALA A 141 0.23 8.25 5.83
N HIS A 142 -0.62 7.46 5.18
CA HIS A 142 -2.05 7.74 5.07
C HIS A 142 -2.85 6.93 6.08
N ASP A 143 -3.04 7.49 7.27
CA ASP A 143 -3.90 6.90 8.30
C ASP A 143 -5.37 6.88 7.85
N LEU A 144 -6.09 5.81 8.20
CA LEU A 144 -7.50 5.63 7.83
C LEU A 144 -8.46 5.79 9.02
N GLY A 145 -7.94 6.00 10.23
CA GLY A 145 -8.68 5.98 11.48
C GLY A 145 -9.34 4.62 11.71
N ASP A 146 -10.53 4.66 12.30
CA ASP A 146 -11.30 3.45 12.55
C ASP A 146 -11.93 2.93 11.26
N VAL A 147 -11.65 1.67 10.96
CA VAL A 147 -12.26 0.92 9.87
C VAL A 147 -13.06 -0.25 10.45
N PRO A 148 -14.16 -0.68 9.80
CA PRO A 148 -14.88 -1.87 10.23
C PRO A 148 -13.96 -3.11 10.26
N LEU A 149 -14.21 -4.04 11.18
CA LEU A 149 -13.39 -5.26 11.38
C LEU A 149 -14.17 -6.56 11.17
N ASP A 150 -15.48 -6.48 10.94
CA ASP A 150 -16.24 -7.56 10.34
C ASP A 150 -16.07 -7.56 8.81
N PHE A 151 -16.22 -8.73 8.18
CA PHE A 151 -15.94 -8.88 6.75
C PHE A 151 -16.84 -7.98 5.89
N ASP A 152 -18.15 -8.02 6.11
CA ASP A 152 -19.12 -7.37 5.22
C ASP A 152 -18.95 -5.84 5.30
N GLY A 153 -18.86 -5.27 6.50
CA GLY A 153 -18.62 -3.84 6.71
C GLY A 153 -17.29 -3.37 6.12
N LEU A 154 -16.21 -4.13 6.33
CA LEU A 154 -14.89 -3.77 5.82
C LEU A 154 -14.81 -3.87 4.29
N ALA A 155 -15.43 -4.90 3.72
CA ALA A 155 -15.48 -5.10 2.27
C ALA A 155 -16.24 -3.94 1.60
N LEU A 156 -17.40 -3.55 2.14
CA LEU A 156 -18.17 -2.39 1.64
C LEU A 156 -17.37 -1.09 1.78
N TRP A 157 -16.74 -0.87 2.94
CA TRP A 157 -15.92 0.30 3.19
C TRP A 157 -14.79 0.42 2.15
N LEU A 158 -14.13 -0.68 1.83
CA LEU A 158 -13.03 -0.71 0.87
C LEU A 158 -13.51 -0.59 -0.59
N LEU A 159 -14.65 -1.21 -0.94
CA LEU A 159 -15.25 -1.10 -2.28
C LEU A 159 -15.80 0.30 -2.60
N ALA A 160 -16.11 1.10 -1.58
CA ALA A 160 -16.52 2.50 -1.75
C ALA A 160 -15.36 3.45 -2.09
N ARG A 161 -14.11 2.99 -2.04
CA ARG A 161 -12.92 3.84 -2.19
C ARG A 161 -11.99 3.38 -3.31
N PRO A 162 -11.34 4.29 -4.06
CA PRO A 162 -10.42 3.93 -5.14
C PRO A 162 -9.04 3.49 -4.61
N TYR A 163 -9.00 2.77 -3.49
CA TYR A 163 -7.76 2.33 -2.86
C TYR A 163 -7.40 0.91 -3.33
N GLU A 164 -6.10 0.61 -3.41
CA GLU A 164 -5.68 -0.78 -3.63
C GLU A 164 -6.11 -1.67 -2.48
N GLY A 165 -6.04 -1.13 -1.25
CA GLY A 165 -6.25 -1.89 -0.03
C GLY A 165 -5.95 -1.10 1.23
N ILE A 166 -5.81 -1.86 2.32
CA ILE A 166 -5.46 -1.40 3.66
C ILE A 166 -4.28 -2.23 4.15
N VAL A 167 -3.36 -1.59 4.86
CA VAL A 167 -2.31 -2.25 5.64
C VAL A 167 -2.49 -1.87 7.10
N TRP A 168 -2.56 -2.86 7.98
CA TRP A 168 -2.50 -2.67 9.42
C TRP A 168 -1.05 -2.80 9.90
N HIS A 169 -0.65 -1.87 10.77
CA HIS A 169 0.66 -1.84 11.40
C HIS A 169 0.48 -2.06 12.91
N HIS A 170 1.09 -3.11 13.43
CA HIS A 170 1.19 -3.32 14.87
C HIS A 170 2.46 -2.64 15.42
N PRO A 171 2.45 -2.07 16.65
CA PRO A 171 3.64 -1.45 17.25
C PRO A 171 4.88 -2.37 17.36
N ASP A 172 4.69 -3.69 17.44
CA ASP A 172 5.77 -4.69 17.47
C ASP A 172 6.39 -5.01 16.08
N GLY A 173 5.91 -4.36 15.02
CA GLY A 173 6.39 -4.55 13.64
C GLY A 173 5.65 -5.61 12.83
N ARG A 174 4.67 -6.32 13.40
CA ARG A 174 3.73 -7.13 12.60
C ARG A 174 2.95 -6.24 11.65
N MET A 175 2.68 -6.77 10.46
CA MET A 175 1.86 -6.12 9.45
C MET A 175 0.90 -7.13 8.82
N ALA A 176 -0.30 -6.68 8.48
CA ALA A 176 -1.28 -7.47 7.75
C ALA A 176 -2.00 -6.59 6.73
N LYS A 177 -2.65 -7.18 5.73
CA LYS A 177 -3.31 -6.41 4.67
C LYS A 177 -4.65 -6.98 4.23
N LEU A 178 -5.43 -6.16 3.54
CA LEU A 178 -6.54 -6.57 2.69
C LEU A 178 -6.48 -5.73 1.42
N LYS A 179 -6.57 -6.35 0.24
CA LYS A 179 -6.71 -5.59 -1.02
C LYS A 179 -8.14 -5.64 -1.49
N ARG A 180 -8.59 -4.57 -2.13
CA ARG A 180 -9.92 -4.45 -2.76
C ARG A 180 -10.18 -5.62 -3.70
N LYS A 181 -9.21 -5.98 -4.53
CA LYS A 181 -9.33 -7.10 -5.48
C LYS A 181 -9.37 -8.48 -4.83
N ASP A 182 -9.02 -8.61 -3.55
CA ASP A 182 -9.10 -9.88 -2.85
C ASP A 182 -10.56 -10.19 -2.43
N ILE A 183 -11.47 -9.21 -2.44
CA ILE A 183 -12.89 -9.40 -2.12
C ILE A 183 -13.55 -10.28 -3.20
N PRO A 184 -14.39 -11.26 -2.82
CA PRO A 184 -15.11 -12.11 -3.77
C PRO A 184 -15.96 -11.32 -4.75
N THR A 185 -16.00 -11.78 -6.00
CA THR A 185 -16.64 -11.03 -7.10
C THR A 185 -18.14 -10.97 -6.91
N GLU A 186 -18.76 -12.04 -6.44
CA GLU A 186 -20.18 -12.16 -6.12
C GLU A 186 -20.63 -11.22 -5.01
N PHE A 187 -19.76 -10.94 -4.04
CA PHE A 187 -20.02 -9.91 -3.03
C PHE A 187 -19.94 -8.53 -3.67
N ALA A 188 -18.84 -8.26 -4.37
CA ALA A 188 -18.55 -6.95 -4.96
C ALA A 188 -19.54 -6.53 -6.06
N SER A 189 -20.14 -7.48 -6.77
CA SER A 189 -21.13 -7.24 -7.82
C SER A 189 -22.58 -7.23 -7.33
N SER A 190 -22.82 -7.54 -6.05
CA SER A 190 -24.18 -7.57 -5.53
C SER A 190 -24.83 -6.17 -5.56
N PRO A 191 -26.13 -6.05 -5.89
CA PRO A 191 -26.84 -4.77 -5.87
C PRO A 191 -26.76 -4.08 -4.51
N ALA A 192 -26.91 -4.85 -3.42
CA ALA A 192 -26.82 -4.36 -2.06
C ALA A 192 -25.43 -3.78 -1.75
N ALA A 193 -24.35 -4.45 -2.15
CA ALA A 193 -23.00 -3.93 -1.94
C ALA A 193 -22.73 -2.69 -2.78
N THR A 194 -23.22 -2.67 -4.02
CA THR A 194 -23.09 -1.51 -4.91
C THR A 194 -23.83 -0.29 -4.32
N GLU A 195 -25.05 -0.49 -3.82
CA GLU A 195 -25.84 0.57 -3.21
C GLU A 195 -25.23 1.07 -1.90
N ALA A 196 -24.81 0.16 -1.01
CA ALA A 196 -24.18 0.51 0.24
C ALA A 196 -22.85 1.25 0.01
N ALA A 197 -22.02 0.79 -0.92
CA ALA A 197 -20.79 1.49 -1.29
C ALA A 197 -21.07 2.89 -1.81
N ARG A 198 -22.08 3.08 -2.68
CA ARG A 198 -22.49 4.40 -3.19
C ARG A 198 -22.90 5.36 -2.07
N ARG A 199 -23.56 4.88 -1.01
CA ARG A 199 -23.95 5.71 0.15
C ARG A 199 -22.74 6.14 1.00
N LEU A 200 -21.63 5.42 0.90
CA LEU A 200 -20.37 5.73 1.56
C LEU A 200 -19.46 6.62 0.69
N VAL A 201 -19.65 6.63 -0.64
CA VAL A 201 -18.97 7.55 -1.56
C VAL A 201 -19.37 8.99 -1.21
N GLY A 202 -18.42 9.79 -0.73
CA GLY A 202 -18.63 11.19 -0.37
C GLY A 202 -18.79 11.46 1.13
N GLN A 203 -18.84 10.44 2.00
CA GLN A 203 -18.68 10.65 3.44
C GLN A 203 -17.22 11.00 3.72
N ARG A 204 -16.93 12.28 3.95
CA ARG A 204 -15.65 12.71 4.54
C ARG A 204 -15.58 12.07 5.92
N TYR A 205 -14.61 11.18 6.11
CA TYR A 205 -14.29 10.69 7.43
C TYR A 205 -13.56 11.82 8.15
N GLU A 206 -14.25 12.48 9.08
CA GLU A 206 -13.66 13.54 9.90
C GLU A 206 -12.78 12.91 10.97
N TRP A 207 -11.49 13.25 10.90
CA TRP A 207 -10.47 12.98 11.90
C TRP A 207 -10.94 13.40 13.30
N ARG A 208 -10.89 12.48 14.26
CA ARG A 208 -11.06 12.79 15.69
C ARG A 208 -9.90 12.17 16.47
N GLY A 209 -8.90 12.98 16.81
CA GLY A 209 -7.87 12.60 17.76
C GLY A 209 -7.14 13.84 18.27
N GLU A 210 -7.18 14.10 19.57
CA GLU A 210 -6.66 15.35 20.17
C GLU A 210 -5.13 15.47 20.22
N HIS A 211 -4.36 14.47 19.76
CA HIS A 211 -2.89 14.57 19.69
C HIS A 211 -2.31 13.83 18.47
N GLY A 212 -1.90 14.60 17.46
CA GLY A 212 -1.10 14.15 16.30
C GLY A 212 -0.35 15.35 15.73
N PRO A 213 0.89 15.18 15.22
CA PRO A 213 1.76 16.30 14.87
C PRO A 213 1.22 17.07 13.66
N GLU A 214 1.53 18.37 13.66
CA GLU A 214 1.17 19.35 12.65
C GLU A 214 1.50 18.92 11.20
N ALA A 215 0.60 19.33 10.31
CA ALA A 215 0.74 19.51 8.86
C ALA A 215 1.04 18.30 7.96
N PHE A 216 -0.03 17.77 7.37
CA PHE A 216 -0.03 17.26 5.99
C PHE A 216 -1.06 18.08 5.22
N ASP A 217 -0.61 19.06 4.40
CA ASP A 217 -1.48 19.81 3.48
C ASP A 217 -1.30 19.28 2.04
N PRO A 218 -2.29 18.56 1.49
CA PRO A 218 -2.27 18.02 0.12
C PRO A 218 -2.37 19.07 -1.00
N ARG A 219 -2.31 20.38 -0.73
CA ARG A 219 -2.54 21.44 -1.74
C ARG A 219 -1.38 21.80 -2.67
N GLN A 220 -0.21 21.18 -2.56
CA GLN A 220 0.97 21.64 -3.33
C GLN A 220 1.41 20.82 -4.54
N ILE A 221 0.68 19.77 -4.96
CA ILE A 221 1.02 19.07 -6.22
C ILE A 221 -0.08 19.29 -7.27
N ALA A 222 0.26 20.23 -8.15
CA ALA A 222 -0.19 20.41 -9.53
C ALA A 222 -1.61 20.94 -9.77
N ARG A 223 -1.66 22.24 -10.08
CA ARG A 223 -2.79 22.89 -10.75
C ARG A 223 -2.87 22.38 -12.18
N VAL A 224 -3.85 21.52 -12.47
CA VAL A 224 -4.46 21.47 -13.80
C VAL A 224 -5.44 22.65 -13.93
N VAL A 225 -4.91 23.73 -14.48
CA VAL A 225 -5.50 24.64 -15.48
C VAL A 225 -7.04 24.65 -15.62
N ALA A 226 -7.70 25.71 -15.13
CA ALA A 226 -8.50 26.68 -15.93
C ALA A 226 -9.44 27.54 -15.05
N GLY A 227 -9.03 28.79 -14.79
CA GLY A 227 -9.88 29.99 -14.63
C GLY A 227 -10.95 30.04 -13.54
N GLU A 228 -10.62 30.64 -12.41
CA GLU A 228 -11.02 32.01 -11.99
C GLU A 228 -10.02 32.53 -10.96
#